data_AF-K8F0K1-F1
#
_entry.id   AF-K8F0K1-F1
#
_cell.length_a   1.000
_cell.length_b   1.000
_cell.length_c   1.000
_cell.angle_alpha   90.00
_cell.angle_beta   90.00
_cell.angle_gamma   90.00
#
_symmetry.space_group_name_H-M   'P 1'
#
loop_
_entity.id
_entity.type
_entity.pdbx_description
1 polymer ?
#
loop_
_entity_poly.entity_id
_entity_poly.type
_entity_poly.pdbx_seq_one_letter_code
_entity_poly.pdbx_strand_id
1 'polypeptide(L)'
;MQSELYPSPHFEGVEKRIEINFRVAADDNKSTGGIIPVAGGLRCLSRAALDVCMTAAECEIVSVRSNEKFDAYVLSESSLFVFADKIVLKTCGTTKLLSAVDPILERAASIERLKLVPSSVRFTRSTYLFPEEQREHHVSFTDECEFLEGRFGHLGSNSSYVMGSNFDDAQWHVYVAGDFVEETKSEASLSVECCMTSLHREHSQHFFRENSQEEGLTAVPFVSSEKTTHDSGIQSIFESFSIDDYVFEPCGYSMNGLNEEYSGEYSTIHITPEDGFSYASVEHSNVDLNANSAFSVSNFVEKCANVFQPGKMTFAVTCHGGRETTNAFFSSLTSTNKDLFCVGETYSRPSMCFQQLPKDQGFVAYLTFVKTCDEEGPGRDKGLNIGSVVVSESVNVGKKVAYDPRSETPMCILDAAMSSGDSSETDDSLRDSSTDEFVSYDQHDELAGQLLQRQQRSSFV
;
A
#
# COMPACT_ATOMS: atom_id res chain seq x y z
N MET A 1 36.02 -11.80 -31.79
CA MET A 1 35.45 -10.50 -31.40
C MET A 1 35.13 -10.62 -29.93
N GLN A 2 35.43 -9.62 -29.10
CA GLN A 2 34.63 -9.47 -27.88
C GLN A 2 33.24 -9.03 -28.34
N SER A 3 32.20 -9.66 -27.83
CA SER A 3 30.85 -9.11 -27.96
C SER A 3 30.82 -7.81 -27.17
N GLU A 4 30.43 -6.71 -27.82
CA GLU A 4 29.93 -5.54 -27.10
C GLU A 4 28.55 -5.92 -26.55
N LEU A 5 28.59 -6.66 -25.43
CA LEU A 5 27.48 -6.76 -24.50
C LEU A 5 27.26 -5.35 -23.95
N TYR A 6 26.40 -4.59 -24.63
CA TYR A 6 25.68 -3.51 -23.99
C TYR A 6 25.06 -4.09 -22.71
N PRO A 7 25.23 -3.44 -21.54
CA PRO A 7 24.53 -3.88 -20.35
C PRO A 7 23.03 -3.92 -20.65
N SER A 8 22.31 -4.88 -20.08
CA SER A 8 20.84 -4.85 -20.13
C SER A 8 20.38 -3.49 -19.60
N PRO A 9 19.42 -2.81 -20.25
CA PRO A 9 18.82 -1.63 -19.67
C PRO A 9 18.31 -1.99 -18.26
N HIS A 10 18.56 -1.12 -17.29
CA HIS A 10 18.07 -1.34 -15.94
C HIS A 10 16.54 -1.34 -15.95
N PHE A 11 15.95 -2.15 -15.08
CA PHE A 11 14.50 -2.11 -14.86
C PHE A 11 14.22 -1.66 -13.42
N GLU A 12 13.45 -0.59 -13.28
CA GLU A 12 12.95 -0.15 -11.98
C GLU A 12 11.84 -1.11 -11.52
N GLY A 13 12.19 -2.12 -10.73
CA GLY A 13 11.18 -3.00 -10.13
C GLY A 13 10.24 -2.27 -9.17
N VAL A 14 10.69 -1.17 -8.54
CA VAL A 14 9.95 -0.46 -7.50
C VAL A 14 8.63 0.08 -8.02
N GLU A 15 7.55 -0.47 -7.47
CA GLU A 15 6.19 -0.15 -7.89
C GLU A 15 5.70 1.21 -7.39
N LYS A 16 4.94 1.87 -8.26
CA LYS A 16 4.06 3.00 -7.98
C LYS A 16 2.65 2.43 -7.82
N ARG A 17 1.92 2.78 -6.76
CA ARG A 17 0.52 2.37 -6.52
C ARG A 17 -0.35 3.60 -6.31
N ILE A 18 -1.52 3.66 -6.96
CA ILE A 18 -2.58 4.61 -6.62
C ILE A 18 -3.91 3.91 -6.45
N GLU A 19 -4.66 4.34 -5.44
CA GLU A 19 -5.98 3.89 -5.11
C GLU A 19 -6.90 5.12 -5.05
N ILE A 20 -7.85 5.21 -5.97
CA ILE A 20 -8.82 6.30 -6.05
C ILE A 20 -10.20 5.73 -5.73
N ASN A 21 -10.79 6.20 -4.64
CA ASN A 21 -12.17 5.90 -4.25
C ASN A 21 -13.10 6.98 -4.81
N PHE A 22 -14.30 6.59 -5.17
CA PHE A 22 -15.32 7.43 -5.79
C PHE A 22 -16.66 7.36 -5.06
N ARG A 23 -17.49 8.35 -5.30
CA ARG A 23 -18.89 8.43 -4.86
C ARG A 23 -19.76 9.01 -5.96
N VAL A 24 -21.05 8.74 -5.92
CA VAL A 24 -22.03 9.47 -6.73
C VAL A 24 -22.01 10.94 -6.33
N ALA A 25 -21.93 11.85 -7.31
CA ALA A 25 -22.07 13.28 -7.05
C ALA A 25 -23.44 13.58 -6.41
N ALA A 26 -23.48 14.45 -5.40
CA ALA A 26 -24.74 14.83 -4.78
C ALA A 26 -25.62 15.61 -5.78
N ASP A 27 -26.89 15.20 -5.94
CA ASP A 27 -27.93 16.06 -6.51
C ASP A 27 -28.15 17.24 -5.55
N ASP A 28 -28.38 18.47 -6.05
CA ASP A 28 -28.65 19.66 -5.21
C ASP A 28 -29.86 19.53 -4.25
N ASN A 29 -30.64 18.44 -4.39
CA ASN A 29 -31.81 18.11 -3.56
C ASN A 29 -31.61 16.85 -2.68
N LYS A 30 -30.41 16.27 -2.58
CA LYS A 30 -30.12 15.11 -1.73
C LYS A 30 -28.77 15.27 -1.02
N SER A 31 -28.81 15.31 0.31
CA SER A 31 -27.63 15.55 1.16
C SER A 31 -26.74 14.33 1.41
N THR A 32 -27.09 13.15 0.90
CA THR A 32 -26.29 11.91 1.04
C THR A 32 -25.86 11.37 -0.32
N GLY A 33 -24.65 10.82 -0.38
CA GLY A 33 -24.13 10.18 -1.59
C GLY A 33 -24.94 8.94 -1.97
N GLY A 34 -25.25 8.78 -3.26
CA GLY A 34 -25.92 7.57 -3.75
C GLY A 34 -25.02 6.34 -3.65
N ILE A 35 -25.57 5.21 -3.18
CA ILE A 35 -24.88 3.91 -3.20
C ILE A 35 -24.61 3.53 -4.66
N ILE A 36 -23.35 3.23 -4.99
CA ILE A 36 -22.94 2.75 -6.30
C ILE A 36 -23.29 1.24 -6.39
N PRO A 37 -24.08 0.79 -7.38
CA PRO A 37 -24.35 -0.64 -7.56
C PRO A 37 -23.09 -1.40 -8.00
N VAL A 38 -22.83 -2.57 -7.42
CA VAL A 38 -21.61 -3.38 -7.70
C VAL A 38 -21.49 -3.81 -9.17
N ALA A 39 -22.62 -4.09 -9.83
CA ALA A 39 -22.70 -4.32 -11.28
C ALA A 39 -22.85 -3.01 -12.08
N GLY A 40 -22.14 -1.97 -11.64
CA GLY A 40 -22.27 -0.59 -12.11
C GLY A 40 -21.02 0.24 -11.77
N GLY A 41 -21.17 1.56 -11.75
CA GLY A 41 -20.05 2.45 -11.45
C GLY A 41 -18.91 2.31 -12.45
N LEU A 42 -17.67 2.29 -11.97
CA LEU A 42 -16.46 2.24 -12.82
C LEU A 42 -16.36 0.94 -13.65
N ARG A 43 -17.02 -0.16 -13.23
CA ARG A 43 -17.14 -1.39 -14.04
C ARG A 43 -18.01 -1.22 -15.30
N CYS A 44 -18.69 -0.08 -15.47
CA CYS A 44 -19.31 0.29 -16.75
C CYS A 44 -18.32 0.89 -17.77
N LEU A 45 -17.06 1.15 -17.40
CA LEU A 45 -16.04 1.61 -18.35
C LEU A 45 -15.72 0.50 -19.34
N SER A 46 -15.79 0.79 -20.64
CA SER A 46 -15.45 -0.18 -21.67
C SER A 46 -13.94 -0.45 -21.71
N ARG A 47 -13.54 -1.61 -22.24
CA ARG A 47 -12.12 -1.96 -22.48
C ARG A 47 -11.37 -0.80 -23.17
N ALA A 48 -11.93 -0.26 -24.26
CA ALA A 48 -11.36 0.89 -24.99
C ALA A 48 -11.34 2.22 -24.20
N ALA A 49 -12.10 2.36 -23.12
CA ALA A 49 -11.98 3.48 -22.19
C ALA A 49 -10.79 3.27 -21.24
N LEU A 50 -10.61 2.05 -20.72
CA LEU A 50 -9.47 1.67 -19.87
C LEU A 50 -8.15 1.70 -20.66
N ASP A 51 -8.13 1.21 -21.91
CA ASP A 51 -6.96 1.23 -22.80
C ASP A 51 -6.38 2.65 -22.94
N VAL A 52 -7.23 3.69 -23.01
CA VAL A 52 -6.76 5.09 -23.10
C VAL A 52 -6.14 5.56 -21.78
N CYS A 53 -6.62 5.09 -20.63
CA CYS A 53 -5.98 5.37 -19.34
C CYS A 53 -4.60 4.70 -19.25
N MET A 54 -4.49 3.44 -19.66
CA MET A 54 -3.22 2.70 -19.61
C MET A 54 -2.22 3.24 -20.65
N THR A 55 -2.69 3.61 -21.85
CA THR A 55 -1.89 4.34 -22.86
C THR A 55 -1.30 5.62 -22.29
N ALA A 56 -2.03 6.35 -21.44
CA ALA A 56 -1.55 7.57 -20.79
C ALA A 56 -0.53 7.31 -19.65
N ALA A 57 -0.52 6.10 -19.08
CA ALA A 57 0.57 5.63 -18.21
C ALA A 57 1.78 5.07 -18.99
N GLU A 58 1.65 4.84 -20.30
CA GLU A 58 2.60 4.12 -21.17
C GLU A 58 2.63 2.59 -20.93
N CYS A 59 1.49 1.97 -20.60
CA CYS A 59 1.32 0.51 -20.49
C CYS A 59 0.07 -0.03 -21.24
N GLU A 60 0.00 -1.35 -21.46
CA GLU A 60 -1.11 -2.04 -22.15
C GLU A 60 -1.77 -3.10 -21.26
N ILE A 61 -3.07 -3.41 -21.48
CA ILE A 61 -3.77 -4.51 -20.78
C ILE A 61 -3.60 -5.83 -21.54
N VAL A 62 -2.92 -6.79 -20.90
CA VAL A 62 -2.58 -8.13 -21.43
C VAL A 62 -3.76 -9.09 -21.30
N SER A 63 -4.34 -9.22 -20.10
CA SER A 63 -5.41 -10.18 -19.80
C SER A 63 -6.48 -9.60 -18.86
N VAL A 64 -7.51 -10.39 -18.53
CA VAL A 64 -8.55 -10.01 -17.56
C VAL A 64 -9.17 -11.23 -16.87
N ARG A 65 -9.40 -11.11 -15.56
CA ARG A 65 -10.34 -11.91 -14.77
C ARG A 65 -11.42 -11.01 -14.17
N SER A 66 -12.58 -11.57 -13.92
CA SER A 66 -13.72 -10.87 -13.35
C SER A 66 -14.43 -11.75 -12.34
N ASN A 67 -14.83 -11.18 -11.20
CA ASN A 67 -15.82 -11.78 -10.30
C ASN A 67 -17.02 -10.83 -10.11
N GLU A 68 -17.91 -11.11 -9.18
CA GLU A 68 -19.10 -10.28 -8.93
C GLU A 68 -18.79 -8.94 -8.26
N LYS A 69 -17.56 -8.73 -7.77
CA LYS A 69 -17.10 -7.50 -7.10
C LYS A 69 -16.25 -6.60 -8.00
N PHE A 70 -15.24 -7.14 -8.67
CA PHE A 70 -14.27 -6.38 -9.47
C PHE A 70 -13.81 -7.09 -10.75
N ASP A 71 -13.16 -6.32 -11.61
CA ASP A 71 -12.39 -6.77 -12.76
C ASP A 71 -10.89 -6.54 -12.49
N ALA A 72 -10.06 -7.55 -12.69
CA ALA A 72 -8.61 -7.50 -12.52
C ALA A 72 -7.91 -7.70 -13.87
N TYR A 73 -6.94 -6.84 -14.15
CA TYR A 73 -6.26 -6.75 -15.43
C TYR A 73 -4.75 -6.85 -15.21
N VAL A 74 -4.12 -7.88 -15.78
CA VAL A 74 -2.65 -7.91 -15.90
C VAL A 74 -2.26 -6.90 -16.97
N LEU A 75 -1.32 -6.01 -16.65
CA LEU A 75 -0.76 -5.04 -17.58
C LEU A 75 0.57 -5.53 -18.13
N SER A 76 1.10 -4.83 -19.13
CA SER A 76 2.49 -4.99 -19.57
C SER A 76 3.50 -4.60 -18.47
N GLU A 77 3.07 -3.73 -17.56
CA GLU A 77 3.87 -3.10 -16.49
C GLU A 77 3.02 -3.08 -15.20
N SER A 78 2.96 -4.23 -14.49
CA SER A 78 2.15 -4.48 -13.28
C SER A 78 0.62 -4.63 -13.51
N SER A 79 -0.28 -3.99 -12.76
CA SER A 79 -1.69 -4.43 -12.61
C SER A 79 -2.72 -3.31 -12.38
N LEU A 80 -3.96 -3.55 -12.83
CA LEU A 80 -5.14 -2.68 -12.65
C LEU A 80 -6.32 -3.47 -12.07
N PHE A 81 -6.98 -2.92 -11.05
CA PHE A 81 -8.21 -3.44 -10.46
C PHE A 81 -9.33 -2.40 -10.52
N VAL A 82 -10.50 -2.81 -11.02
CA VAL A 82 -11.69 -1.96 -11.21
C VAL A 82 -12.86 -2.53 -10.40
N PHE A 83 -13.14 -1.91 -9.27
CA PHE A 83 -14.36 -2.10 -8.48
C PHE A 83 -15.45 -1.16 -9.02
N ALA A 84 -16.67 -1.21 -8.48
CA ALA A 84 -17.72 -0.28 -8.88
C ALA A 84 -17.43 1.17 -8.41
N ASP A 85 -16.82 1.30 -7.25
CA ASP A 85 -16.57 2.53 -6.49
C ASP A 85 -15.08 2.87 -6.31
N LYS A 86 -14.17 1.94 -6.64
CA LYS A 86 -12.72 2.12 -6.52
C LYS A 86 -11.97 1.68 -7.79
N ILE A 87 -10.91 2.39 -8.14
CA ILE A 87 -9.84 1.90 -9.01
C ILE A 87 -8.55 1.82 -8.21
N VAL A 88 -7.82 0.70 -8.34
CA VAL A 88 -6.42 0.57 -7.93
C VAL A 88 -5.58 0.33 -9.18
N LEU A 89 -4.61 1.21 -9.43
CA LEU A 89 -3.64 1.07 -10.51
C LEU A 89 -2.25 0.93 -9.88
N LYS A 90 -1.46 -0.03 -10.37
CA LYS A 90 -0.10 -0.29 -9.93
C LYS A 90 0.81 -0.46 -11.15
N THR A 91 1.99 0.15 -11.12
CA THR A 91 2.93 0.14 -12.25
C THR A 91 4.39 0.08 -11.77
N CYS A 92 5.19 -0.80 -12.37
CA CYS A 92 6.65 -0.81 -12.26
C CYS A 92 7.30 0.00 -13.40
N GLY A 93 8.63 -0.06 -13.53
CA GLY A 93 9.39 0.53 -14.62
C GLY A 93 9.41 2.06 -14.61
N THR A 94 9.62 2.66 -15.79
CA THR A 94 9.56 4.12 -15.99
C THR A 94 8.14 4.62 -16.35
N THR A 95 7.14 3.75 -16.13
CA THR A 95 5.71 3.94 -16.38
C THR A 95 5.15 5.14 -15.59
N LYS A 96 4.31 5.94 -16.26
CA LYS A 96 3.84 7.25 -15.82
C LYS A 96 2.47 7.17 -15.15
N LEU A 97 2.36 6.42 -14.06
CA LEU A 97 1.09 6.13 -13.38
C LEU A 97 0.22 7.38 -13.14
N LEU A 98 0.80 8.50 -12.71
CA LEU A 98 0.03 9.73 -12.46
C LEU A 98 -0.58 10.34 -13.74
N SER A 99 0.02 10.13 -14.90
CA SER A 99 -0.50 10.62 -16.19
C SER A 99 -1.76 9.87 -16.66
N ALA A 100 -2.10 8.73 -16.04
CA ALA A 100 -3.41 8.06 -16.20
C ALA A 100 -4.53 8.64 -15.31
N VAL A 101 -4.22 9.44 -14.29
CA VAL A 101 -5.20 9.91 -13.30
C VAL A 101 -6.27 10.81 -13.91
N ASP A 102 -5.88 11.82 -14.69
CA ASP A 102 -6.85 12.73 -15.30
C ASP A 102 -7.79 11.98 -16.28
N PRO A 103 -7.30 11.10 -17.19
CA PRO A 103 -8.16 10.20 -17.97
C PRO A 103 -9.12 9.33 -17.14
N ILE A 104 -8.69 8.81 -15.98
CA ILE A 104 -9.55 8.03 -15.08
C ILE A 104 -10.66 8.92 -14.48
N LEU A 105 -10.31 10.12 -14.02
CA LEU A 105 -11.26 11.07 -13.42
C LEU A 105 -12.29 11.59 -14.44
N GLU A 106 -11.84 11.97 -15.65
CA GLU A 106 -12.73 12.37 -16.74
C GLU A 106 -13.72 11.25 -17.09
N ARG A 107 -13.23 10.02 -17.15
CA ARG A 107 -14.06 8.85 -17.50
C ARG A 107 -15.06 8.51 -16.41
N ALA A 108 -14.67 8.53 -15.15
CA ALA A 108 -15.56 8.35 -14.00
C ALA A 108 -16.68 9.40 -13.97
N ALA A 109 -16.35 10.67 -14.23
CA ALA A 109 -17.32 11.75 -14.34
C ALA A 109 -18.26 11.59 -15.56
N SER A 110 -17.76 11.02 -16.67
CA SER A 110 -18.52 10.77 -17.90
C SER A 110 -19.55 9.63 -17.81
N ILE A 111 -19.55 8.82 -16.73
CA ILE A 111 -20.47 7.69 -16.57
C ILE A 111 -21.91 8.21 -16.40
N GLU A 112 -22.64 8.21 -17.51
CA GLU A 112 -24.04 8.63 -17.54
C GLU A 112 -24.86 7.90 -16.47
N ARG A 113 -25.80 8.65 -15.86
CA ARG A 113 -26.64 8.24 -14.71
C ARG A 113 -25.94 8.15 -13.35
N LEU A 114 -24.61 8.15 -13.25
CA LEU A 114 -23.90 8.10 -11.95
C LEU A 114 -22.99 9.30 -11.66
N LYS A 115 -22.35 9.91 -12.69
CA LYS A 115 -21.46 11.08 -12.53
C LYS A 115 -20.52 10.94 -11.33
N LEU A 116 -19.61 9.97 -11.39
CA LEU A 116 -18.76 9.67 -10.25
C LEU A 116 -17.73 10.79 -10.03
N VAL A 117 -17.53 11.16 -8.76
CA VAL A 117 -16.51 12.11 -8.31
C VAL A 117 -15.63 11.41 -7.27
N PRO A 118 -14.32 11.74 -7.18
CA PRO A 118 -13.47 11.13 -6.18
C PRO A 118 -13.93 11.50 -4.76
N SER A 119 -13.72 10.59 -3.82
CA SER A 119 -14.01 10.74 -2.38
C SER A 119 -12.74 10.75 -1.55
N SER A 120 -11.81 9.84 -1.85
CA SER A 120 -10.44 9.85 -1.32
C SER A 120 -9.45 9.26 -2.33
N VAL A 121 -8.18 9.57 -2.13
CA VAL A 121 -7.05 9.00 -2.85
C VAL A 121 -5.99 8.52 -1.86
N ARG A 122 -5.27 7.47 -2.23
CA ARG A 122 -3.95 7.12 -1.68
C ARG A 122 -2.97 6.85 -2.80
N PHE A 123 -1.77 7.37 -2.67
CA PHE A 123 -0.61 6.98 -3.48
C PHE A 123 0.47 6.41 -2.56
N THR A 124 1.05 5.26 -2.94
CA THR A 124 2.11 4.58 -2.21
C THR A 124 3.22 4.09 -3.12
N ARG A 125 4.47 4.12 -2.62
CA ARG A 125 5.64 3.43 -3.22
C ARG A 125 6.81 3.32 -2.24
N SER A 126 7.78 2.46 -2.57
CA SER A 126 9.09 2.46 -1.92
C SER A 126 10.01 3.56 -2.48
N THR A 127 11.24 3.68 -1.96
CA THR A 127 12.33 4.42 -2.60
C THR A 127 12.69 3.76 -3.93
N TYR A 128 12.78 4.54 -5.01
CA TYR A 128 13.26 4.10 -6.33
C TYR A 128 14.72 3.62 -6.26
N LEU A 129 15.07 2.58 -7.04
CA LEU A 129 16.46 2.17 -7.24
C LEU A 129 17.18 3.05 -8.28
N PHE A 130 16.43 3.56 -9.26
CA PHE A 130 16.91 4.43 -10.35
C PHE A 130 16.05 5.71 -10.45
N PRO A 131 16.06 6.58 -9.41
CA PRO A 131 15.25 7.80 -9.39
C PRO A 131 15.54 8.76 -10.55
N GLU A 132 16.76 8.75 -11.08
CA GLU A 132 17.17 9.58 -12.22
C GLU A 132 16.59 9.13 -13.58
N GLU A 133 16.05 7.90 -13.67
CA GLU A 133 15.39 7.40 -14.88
C GLU A 133 13.87 7.70 -14.90
N GLN A 134 13.32 8.13 -13.75
CA GLN A 134 11.91 8.50 -13.59
C GLN A 134 11.58 9.83 -14.30
N ARG A 135 10.30 10.01 -14.67
CA ARG A 135 9.87 11.08 -15.59
C ARG A 135 8.59 11.77 -15.15
N GLU A 136 8.34 12.93 -15.74
CA GLU A 136 7.14 13.76 -15.52
C GLU A 136 6.85 13.95 -14.03
N HIS A 137 5.75 13.41 -13.52
CA HIS A 137 5.31 13.60 -12.14
C HIS A 137 5.99 12.64 -11.13
N HIS A 138 6.90 11.77 -11.56
CA HIS A 138 7.56 10.76 -10.72
C HIS A 138 9.05 11.04 -10.40
N VAL A 139 9.56 12.22 -10.77
CA VAL A 139 10.99 12.59 -10.55
C VAL A 139 11.36 12.67 -9.07
N SER A 140 10.43 13.08 -8.20
CA SER A 140 10.59 13.02 -6.75
C SER A 140 9.23 12.89 -6.05
N PHE A 141 9.25 12.55 -4.76
CA PHE A 141 8.01 12.53 -3.95
C PHE A 141 7.35 13.91 -3.82
N THR A 142 8.11 15.00 -3.99
CA THR A 142 7.56 16.36 -4.02
C THR A 142 6.73 16.56 -5.30
N ASP A 143 7.24 16.16 -6.46
CA ASP A 143 6.51 16.25 -7.74
C ASP A 143 5.22 15.40 -7.73
N GLU A 144 5.30 14.20 -7.14
CA GLU A 144 4.17 13.30 -6.94
C GLU A 144 3.11 13.94 -6.03
N CYS A 145 3.54 14.53 -4.90
CA CYS A 145 2.65 15.26 -3.99
C CYS A 145 2.04 16.52 -4.63
N GLU A 146 2.80 17.32 -5.39
CA GLU A 146 2.29 18.51 -6.07
C GLU A 146 1.24 18.17 -7.14
N PHE A 147 1.47 17.10 -7.91
CA PHE A 147 0.48 16.60 -8.87
C PHE A 147 -0.81 16.16 -8.17
N LEU A 148 -0.69 15.33 -7.12
CA LEU A 148 -1.82 14.76 -6.39
C LEU A 148 -2.60 15.84 -5.65
N GLU A 149 -1.93 16.80 -5.00
CA GLU A 149 -2.56 17.93 -4.33
C GLU A 149 -3.37 18.79 -5.31
N GLY A 150 -2.82 19.03 -6.51
CA GLY A 150 -3.51 19.74 -7.59
C GLY A 150 -4.81 19.06 -8.08
N ARG A 151 -4.98 17.75 -7.88
CA ARG A 151 -6.22 17.01 -8.19
C ARG A 151 -7.12 16.84 -6.97
N PHE A 152 -6.54 16.47 -5.82
CA PHE A 152 -7.27 15.86 -4.70
C PHE A 152 -7.26 16.68 -3.40
N GLY A 153 -6.43 17.73 -3.27
CA GLY A 153 -6.39 18.58 -2.07
C GLY A 153 -7.71 19.25 -1.72
N HIS A 154 -8.61 19.40 -2.71
CA HIS A 154 -9.96 19.93 -2.52
C HIS A 154 -10.94 18.97 -1.79
N LEU A 155 -10.56 17.71 -1.54
CA LEU A 155 -11.47 16.68 -1.04
C LEU A 155 -11.62 16.64 0.49
N GLY A 156 -10.76 17.32 1.26
CA GLY A 156 -10.83 17.29 2.72
C GLY A 156 -9.47 17.44 3.38
N SER A 157 -9.12 16.52 4.28
CA SER A 157 -7.75 16.44 4.80
C SER A 157 -6.83 15.80 3.79
N ASN A 158 -5.64 16.37 3.61
CA ASN A 158 -4.50 15.79 2.91
C ASN A 158 -3.33 15.57 3.90
N SER A 159 -2.42 14.65 3.58
CA SER A 159 -1.14 14.48 4.28
C SER A 159 -0.19 13.63 3.45
N SER A 160 1.10 13.92 3.54
CA SER A 160 2.17 13.08 2.99
C SER A 160 3.16 12.67 4.08
N TYR A 161 3.69 11.46 3.94
CA TYR A 161 4.58 10.81 4.91
C TYR A 161 5.71 10.07 4.19
N VAL A 162 6.87 10.00 4.83
CA VAL A 162 7.97 9.10 4.46
C VAL A 162 8.31 8.29 5.71
N MET A 163 8.20 6.96 5.61
CA MET A 163 8.32 6.02 6.72
C MET A 163 9.55 5.12 6.55
N GLY A 164 10.10 4.61 7.65
CA GLY A 164 11.36 3.85 7.67
C GLY A 164 12.58 4.74 7.90
N SER A 165 13.73 4.11 8.14
CA SER A 165 14.96 4.80 8.52
C SER A 165 15.59 5.56 7.34
N ASN A 166 16.14 6.75 7.60
CA ASN A 166 17.01 7.45 6.65
C ASN A 166 18.37 6.73 6.43
N PHE A 167 18.64 5.68 7.21
CA PHE A 167 19.81 4.81 7.07
C PHE A 167 19.47 3.47 6.36
N ASP A 168 18.19 3.19 6.11
CA ASP A 168 17.76 2.03 5.32
C ASP A 168 17.59 2.47 3.86
N ASP A 169 18.04 1.64 2.93
CA ASP A 169 17.92 1.81 1.47
C ASP A 169 16.47 1.71 0.93
N ALA A 170 15.45 1.64 1.78
CA ALA A 170 14.04 1.52 1.37
C ALA A 170 13.07 2.21 2.35
N GLN A 171 12.54 3.36 1.96
CA GLN A 171 11.55 4.14 2.71
C GLN A 171 10.18 4.09 2.05
N TRP A 172 9.11 3.99 2.83
CA TRP A 172 7.75 3.93 2.33
C TRP A 172 7.15 5.33 2.23
N HIS A 173 6.83 5.73 1.01
CA HIS A 173 6.28 7.05 0.68
C HIS A 173 4.76 6.92 0.58
N VAL A 174 4.02 7.76 1.31
CA VAL A 174 2.56 7.70 1.40
C VAL A 174 1.97 9.10 1.22
N TYR A 175 1.14 9.31 0.20
CA TYR A 175 0.24 10.47 0.11
C TYR A 175 -1.20 10.00 0.30
N VAL A 176 -1.98 10.71 1.12
CA VAL A 176 -3.42 10.53 1.27
C VAL A 176 -4.14 11.87 1.14
N ALA A 177 -5.31 11.88 0.48
CA ALA A 177 -6.21 13.03 0.53
C ALA A 177 -7.68 12.64 0.43
N GLY A 178 -8.53 13.50 0.98
CA GLY A 178 -9.97 13.32 1.06
C GLY A 178 -10.41 12.59 2.33
N ASP A 179 -11.73 12.45 2.45
CA ASP A 179 -12.37 11.87 3.63
C ASP A 179 -12.95 10.50 3.25
N PHE A 180 -12.40 9.43 3.85
CA PHE A 180 -12.98 8.09 3.77
C PHE A 180 -14.32 8.13 4.55
N VAL A 181 -15.43 8.08 3.81
CA VAL A 181 -16.73 8.60 4.26
C VAL A 181 -17.34 7.76 5.40
N GLU A 182 -17.67 8.39 6.53
CA GLU A 182 -18.30 7.76 7.70
C GLU A 182 -19.76 7.30 7.49
N GLU A 183 -20.40 7.68 6.38
CA GLU A 183 -21.83 7.46 6.12
C GLU A 183 -22.24 5.99 5.87
N THR A 184 -21.28 5.06 5.82
CA THR A 184 -21.53 3.64 6.04
C THR A 184 -20.63 3.10 7.14
N LYS A 185 -21.05 2.01 7.79
CA LYS A 185 -20.16 1.19 8.61
C LYS A 185 -19.17 0.47 7.69
N SER A 186 -18.17 1.20 7.19
CA SER A 186 -17.11 0.64 6.36
C SER A 186 -16.33 -0.37 7.20
N GLU A 187 -16.47 -1.65 6.83
CA GLU A 187 -15.88 -2.78 7.54
C GLU A 187 -14.35 -2.67 7.50
N ALA A 188 -13.71 -2.95 8.64
CA ALA A 188 -12.29 -2.69 8.79
C ALA A 188 -11.47 -3.55 7.84
N SER A 189 -10.77 -2.90 6.92
CA SER A 189 -10.13 -3.53 5.76
C SER A 189 -8.63 -3.32 5.80
N LEU A 190 -7.90 -4.37 5.44
CA LEU A 190 -6.45 -4.45 5.50
C LEU A 190 -5.84 -4.66 4.10
N SER A 191 -4.77 -3.94 3.83
CA SER A 191 -3.86 -4.16 2.71
C SER A 191 -2.45 -4.41 3.24
N VAL A 192 -1.79 -5.43 2.72
CA VAL A 192 -0.38 -5.75 3.02
C VAL A 192 0.41 -5.70 1.73
N GLU A 193 1.26 -4.67 1.59
CA GLU A 193 2.17 -4.52 0.46
C GLU A 193 3.58 -4.93 0.89
N CYS A 194 4.11 -6.01 0.30
CA CYS A 194 5.48 -6.49 0.48
C CYS A 194 6.37 -6.00 -0.66
N CYS A 195 7.59 -5.55 -0.34
CA CYS A 195 8.65 -5.22 -1.29
C CYS A 195 9.92 -6.00 -0.92
N MET A 196 10.59 -6.62 -1.90
CA MET A 196 11.73 -7.52 -1.67
C MET A 196 12.85 -7.21 -2.65
N THR A 197 14.10 -7.19 -2.16
CA THR A 197 15.30 -6.96 -2.96
C THR A 197 16.39 -7.99 -2.65
N SER A 198 17.35 -8.12 -3.57
CA SER A 198 18.37 -9.18 -3.55
C SER A 198 17.72 -10.58 -3.50
N LEU A 199 16.94 -10.91 -4.52
CA LEU A 199 16.21 -12.18 -4.61
C LEU A 199 17.16 -13.38 -4.68
N HIS A 200 16.68 -14.57 -4.32
CA HIS A 200 17.50 -15.78 -4.38
C HIS A 200 17.79 -16.18 -5.84
N ARG A 201 19.03 -16.00 -6.31
CA ARG A 201 19.44 -16.14 -7.74
C ARG A 201 18.98 -17.44 -8.41
N GLU A 202 18.97 -18.57 -7.70
CA GLU A 202 18.49 -19.86 -8.23
C GLU A 202 16.95 -19.95 -8.27
N HIS A 203 16.24 -19.31 -7.34
CA HIS A 203 14.77 -19.22 -7.40
C HIS A 203 14.31 -18.26 -8.50
N SER A 204 15.04 -17.16 -8.72
CA SER A 204 14.80 -16.21 -9.81
C SER A 204 14.76 -16.87 -11.20
N GLN A 205 15.41 -18.03 -11.38
CA GLN A 205 15.41 -18.79 -12.65
C GLN A 205 14.01 -19.23 -13.10
N HIS A 206 13.04 -19.37 -12.19
CA HIS A 206 11.64 -19.69 -12.54
C HIS A 206 10.94 -18.64 -13.41
N PHE A 207 11.50 -17.42 -13.50
CA PHE A 207 10.87 -16.25 -14.13
C PHE A 207 11.58 -15.77 -15.41
N PHE A 208 12.47 -16.59 -15.99
CA PHE A 208 13.05 -16.39 -17.32
C PHE A 208 12.39 -17.31 -18.35
N ARG A 209 12.15 -16.81 -19.58
CA ARG A 209 11.66 -17.66 -20.69
C ARG A 209 12.80 -18.44 -21.36
N GLU A 210 13.90 -17.74 -21.66
CA GLU A 210 15.10 -18.35 -22.22
C GLU A 210 16.19 -18.44 -21.15
N ASN A 211 16.75 -19.64 -21.00
CA ASN A 211 17.82 -19.89 -20.03
C ASN A 211 19.15 -19.35 -20.55
N SER A 212 19.53 -18.14 -20.13
CA SER A 212 20.92 -17.70 -20.18
C SER A 212 21.77 -18.67 -19.36
N GLN A 213 22.73 -19.35 -19.99
CA GLN A 213 23.62 -20.27 -19.30
C GLN A 213 24.69 -19.51 -18.49
N GLU A 214 24.29 -18.95 -17.35
CA GLU A 214 25.22 -18.49 -16.33
C GLU A 214 25.87 -19.72 -15.67
N GLU A 215 27.21 -19.79 -15.68
CA GLU A 215 27.93 -20.98 -15.22
C GLU A 215 27.72 -21.21 -13.71
N GLY A 216 26.92 -22.23 -13.37
CA GLY A 216 26.71 -22.68 -11.99
C GLY A 216 25.28 -22.62 -11.48
N LEU A 217 24.32 -22.07 -12.23
CA LEU A 217 22.90 -22.07 -11.85
C LEU A 217 22.12 -23.25 -12.48
N THR A 218 21.12 -23.76 -11.76
CA THR A 218 20.20 -24.78 -12.28
C THR A 218 19.20 -24.15 -13.25
N ALA A 219 19.37 -24.42 -14.55
CA ALA A 219 18.47 -23.95 -15.59
C ALA A 219 17.03 -24.50 -15.43
N VAL A 220 16.04 -23.60 -15.30
CA VAL A 220 14.62 -23.94 -15.19
C VAL A 220 13.95 -23.72 -16.55
N PRO A 221 13.48 -24.76 -17.26
CA PRO A 221 12.82 -24.57 -18.54
C PRO A 221 11.41 -24.01 -18.36
N PHE A 222 11.12 -22.85 -18.97
CA PHE A 222 9.76 -22.33 -19.07
C PHE A 222 8.84 -23.30 -19.82
N VAL A 223 7.60 -23.45 -19.34
CA VAL A 223 6.57 -24.34 -19.93
C VAL A 223 5.23 -23.61 -20.09
N SER A 224 4.76 -22.96 -19.02
CA SER A 224 3.59 -22.09 -18.97
C SER A 224 3.68 -21.19 -17.73
N SER A 225 2.97 -20.07 -17.73
CA SER A 225 2.86 -19.19 -16.55
C SER A 225 2.33 -19.96 -15.33
N GLU A 226 1.20 -20.66 -15.47
CA GLU A 226 0.63 -21.61 -14.49
C GLU A 226 1.70 -22.56 -13.88
N LYS A 227 2.59 -23.11 -14.71
CA LYS A 227 3.65 -24.01 -14.21
C LYS A 227 4.77 -23.25 -13.50
N THR A 228 5.11 -22.03 -13.91
CA THR A 228 5.98 -21.14 -13.13
C THR A 228 5.35 -20.80 -11.77
N THR A 229 4.05 -20.48 -11.71
CA THR A 229 3.29 -20.18 -10.48
C THR A 229 3.26 -21.35 -9.51
N HIS A 230 3.09 -22.57 -10.02
CA HIS A 230 3.14 -23.81 -9.25
C HIS A 230 4.57 -24.12 -8.77
N ASP A 231 5.53 -24.23 -9.69
CA ASP A 231 6.88 -24.74 -9.40
C ASP A 231 7.73 -23.77 -8.57
N SER A 232 7.51 -22.46 -8.70
CA SER A 232 8.17 -21.44 -7.85
C SER A 232 7.60 -21.38 -6.43
N GLY A 233 6.48 -22.07 -6.16
CA GLY A 233 5.79 -22.04 -4.87
C GLY A 233 4.84 -20.87 -4.65
N ILE A 234 4.68 -19.94 -5.61
CA ILE A 234 3.76 -18.79 -5.49
C ILE A 234 2.33 -19.22 -5.15
N GLN A 235 1.85 -20.33 -5.70
CA GLN A 235 0.52 -20.89 -5.39
C GLN A 235 0.29 -21.14 -3.88
N SER A 236 1.35 -21.37 -3.09
CA SER A 236 1.26 -21.57 -1.64
C SER A 236 1.03 -20.28 -0.85
N ILE A 237 1.29 -19.11 -1.44
CA ILE A 237 0.93 -17.82 -0.84
C ILE A 237 -0.59 -17.64 -0.89
N PHE A 238 -1.18 -17.99 -2.04
CA PHE A 238 -2.58 -17.71 -2.40
C PHE A 238 -3.38 -18.98 -2.71
N GLU A 239 -3.44 -19.91 -1.75
CA GLU A 239 -4.07 -21.23 -1.90
C GLU A 239 -5.56 -21.19 -2.29
N SER A 240 -6.30 -20.14 -1.89
CA SER A 240 -7.74 -19.96 -2.15
C SER A 240 -8.05 -19.01 -3.30
N PHE A 241 -7.09 -18.72 -4.19
CA PHE A 241 -7.23 -17.68 -5.20
C PHE A 241 -7.26 -18.25 -6.62
N SER A 242 -8.19 -17.75 -7.43
CA SER A 242 -8.16 -17.90 -8.88
C SER A 242 -7.09 -16.98 -9.46
N ILE A 243 -6.05 -17.56 -10.07
CA ILE A 243 -4.88 -16.83 -10.59
C ILE A 243 -5.02 -16.56 -12.10
N ASP A 244 -4.51 -15.42 -12.54
CA ASP A 244 -4.20 -15.07 -13.93
C ASP A 244 -2.74 -14.62 -13.97
N ASP A 245 -1.88 -15.41 -14.63
CA ASP A 245 -0.42 -15.28 -14.55
C ASP A 245 0.25 -15.10 -15.92
N TYR A 246 1.34 -14.34 -15.93
CA TYR A 246 2.09 -14.02 -17.15
C TYR A 246 3.59 -13.92 -16.89
N VAL A 247 4.36 -14.76 -17.58
CA VAL A 247 5.83 -14.62 -17.68
C VAL A 247 6.17 -13.78 -18.91
N PHE A 248 6.90 -12.69 -18.74
CA PHE A 248 7.33 -11.77 -19.81
C PHE A 248 8.55 -12.28 -20.58
N GLU A 249 8.98 -11.55 -21.62
CA GLU A 249 10.06 -11.95 -22.52
C GLU A 249 11.11 -10.83 -22.60
N PRO A 250 12.42 -11.10 -22.34
CA PRO A 250 13.02 -12.42 -22.09
C PRO A 250 12.75 -12.99 -20.68
N CYS A 251 12.35 -12.15 -19.72
CA CYS A 251 12.13 -12.52 -18.33
C CYS A 251 11.14 -11.55 -17.65
N GLY A 252 10.78 -11.87 -16.41
CA GLY A 252 9.84 -11.13 -15.58
C GLY A 252 8.53 -11.89 -15.39
N TYR A 253 7.80 -11.60 -14.32
CA TYR A 253 6.52 -12.25 -14.01
C TYR A 253 5.52 -11.26 -13.39
N SER A 254 4.26 -11.36 -13.80
CA SER A 254 3.11 -10.73 -13.16
C SER A 254 2.02 -11.77 -12.89
N MET A 255 1.25 -11.59 -11.82
CA MET A 255 -0.05 -12.24 -11.68
C MET A 255 -1.06 -11.33 -10.99
N ASN A 256 -2.34 -11.66 -11.19
CA ASN A 256 -3.44 -11.20 -10.36
C ASN A 256 -4.18 -12.40 -9.78
N GLY A 257 -4.49 -12.34 -8.48
CA GLY A 257 -5.30 -13.31 -7.77
C GLY A 257 -6.65 -12.73 -7.36
N LEU A 258 -7.71 -13.51 -7.53
CA LEU A 258 -9.05 -13.22 -7.01
C LEU A 258 -9.40 -14.26 -5.96
N ASN A 259 -9.67 -13.85 -4.72
CA ASN A 259 -9.98 -14.80 -3.64
C ASN A 259 -11.35 -15.46 -3.89
N GLU A 260 -11.40 -16.80 -3.95
CA GLU A 260 -12.62 -17.56 -4.24
C GLU A 260 -13.55 -17.68 -3.01
N GLU A 261 -13.02 -17.50 -1.79
CA GLU A 261 -13.80 -17.50 -0.54
C GLU A 261 -14.26 -16.08 -0.16
N TYR A 262 -13.36 -15.09 -0.29
CA TYR A 262 -13.60 -13.69 0.10
C TYR A 262 -13.56 -12.76 -1.12
N SER A 263 -14.59 -12.81 -1.97
CA SER A 263 -14.57 -12.22 -3.32
C SER A 263 -14.32 -10.70 -3.44
N GLY A 264 -14.28 -9.94 -2.34
CA GLY A 264 -13.82 -8.55 -2.32
C GLY A 264 -12.29 -8.38 -2.26
N GLU A 265 -11.59 -9.44 -1.85
CA GLU A 265 -10.13 -9.49 -1.75
C GLU A 265 -9.46 -9.79 -3.08
N TYR A 266 -8.29 -9.19 -3.26
CA TYR A 266 -7.43 -9.43 -4.40
C TYR A 266 -5.97 -9.54 -3.97
N SER A 267 -5.17 -10.15 -4.82
CA SER A 267 -3.72 -10.14 -4.70
C SER A 267 -3.03 -9.87 -6.03
N THR A 268 -1.77 -9.45 -5.97
CA THR A 268 -0.92 -9.32 -7.15
C THR A 268 0.56 -9.49 -6.79
N ILE A 269 1.36 -10.01 -7.71
CA ILE A 269 2.81 -10.21 -7.56
C ILE A 269 3.49 -9.73 -8.83
N HIS A 270 4.59 -8.98 -8.67
CA HIS A 270 5.44 -8.53 -9.77
C HIS A 270 6.90 -8.86 -9.48
N ILE A 271 7.61 -9.39 -10.47
CA ILE A 271 8.99 -9.89 -10.30
C ILE A 271 9.86 -9.42 -11.46
N THR A 272 10.93 -8.72 -11.11
CA THR A 272 12.11 -8.40 -11.93
C THR A 272 13.23 -9.33 -11.46
N PRO A 273 13.44 -10.50 -12.10
CA PRO A 273 14.36 -11.53 -11.60
C PRO A 273 15.85 -11.24 -11.87
N GLU A 274 16.19 -10.21 -12.65
CA GLU A 274 17.56 -9.89 -13.08
C GLU A 274 18.51 -9.56 -11.92
N ASP A 275 19.70 -10.14 -11.93
CA ASP A 275 20.71 -9.93 -10.88
C ASP A 275 21.22 -8.48 -10.83
N GLY A 276 21.56 -8.00 -9.63
CA GLY A 276 22.03 -6.63 -9.38
C GLY A 276 20.92 -5.58 -9.23
N PHE A 277 19.75 -5.77 -9.83
CA PHE A 277 18.55 -4.95 -9.59
C PHE A 277 17.28 -5.77 -9.28
N SER A 278 17.47 -7.03 -8.87
CA SER A 278 16.39 -7.99 -8.62
C SER A 278 15.38 -7.46 -7.59
N TYR A 279 14.11 -7.48 -7.96
CA TYR A 279 13.02 -6.96 -7.13
C TYR A 279 11.79 -7.84 -7.27
N ALA A 280 11.08 -8.07 -6.16
CA ALA A 280 9.75 -8.67 -6.18
C ALA A 280 8.81 -7.92 -5.23
N SER A 281 7.54 -7.82 -5.61
CA SER A 281 6.47 -7.34 -4.75
C SER A 281 5.37 -8.40 -4.59
N VAL A 282 4.67 -8.34 -3.46
CA VAL A 282 3.46 -9.14 -3.19
C VAL A 282 2.46 -8.23 -2.51
N GLU A 283 1.25 -8.10 -3.05
CA GLU A 283 0.15 -7.39 -2.40
C GLU A 283 -1.01 -8.36 -2.12
N HIS A 284 -1.60 -8.25 -0.93
CA HIS A 284 -2.91 -8.83 -0.60
C HIS A 284 -3.75 -7.71 0.03
N SER A 285 -4.87 -7.38 -0.60
CA SER A 285 -5.64 -6.16 -0.33
C SER A 285 -7.14 -6.40 -0.19
N ASN A 286 -7.82 -5.45 0.47
CA ASN A 286 -9.22 -5.50 0.90
C ASN A 286 -9.57 -6.63 1.89
N VAL A 287 -8.60 -7.16 2.65
CA VAL A 287 -8.88 -8.22 3.66
C VAL A 287 -9.81 -7.67 4.74
N ASP A 288 -11.01 -8.24 4.84
CA ASP A 288 -12.01 -7.85 5.85
C ASP A 288 -11.64 -8.49 7.19
N LEU A 289 -11.25 -7.66 8.17
CA LEU A 289 -10.83 -8.10 9.50
C LEU A 289 -11.97 -8.72 10.33
N ASN A 290 -13.23 -8.59 9.90
CA ASN A 290 -14.40 -9.17 10.57
C ASN A 290 -14.79 -10.51 9.94
N ALA A 291 -14.83 -10.59 8.59
CA ALA A 291 -15.13 -11.83 7.88
C ALA A 291 -13.92 -12.78 7.83
N ASN A 292 -12.78 -12.31 7.33
CA ASN A 292 -11.55 -13.09 7.19
C ASN A 292 -10.69 -13.06 8.46
N SER A 293 -11.29 -13.44 9.59
CA SER A 293 -10.62 -13.54 10.89
C SER A 293 -9.53 -14.63 10.96
N ALA A 294 -9.36 -15.41 9.89
CA ALA A 294 -8.30 -16.41 9.72
C ALA A 294 -7.01 -15.84 9.10
N PHE A 295 -7.08 -14.67 8.43
CA PHE A 295 -5.90 -14.03 7.86
C PHE A 295 -4.93 -13.57 8.96
N SER A 296 -3.66 -13.89 8.80
CA SER A 296 -2.59 -13.43 9.70
C SER A 296 -1.44 -12.83 8.90
N VAL A 297 -1.09 -11.60 9.23
CA VAL A 297 0.06 -10.90 8.63
C VAL A 297 1.37 -11.66 8.87
N SER A 298 1.55 -12.33 10.02
CA SER A 298 2.78 -13.09 10.28
C SER A 298 2.91 -14.34 9.40
N ASN A 299 1.80 -15.06 9.17
CA ASN A 299 1.76 -16.19 8.23
C ASN A 299 2.01 -15.71 6.80
N PHE A 300 1.44 -14.57 6.40
CA PHE A 300 1.69 -13.97 5.09
C PHE A 300 3.16 -13.54 4.90
N VAL A 301 3.76 -12.92 5.91
CA VAL A 301 5.21 -12.57 5.95
C VAL A 301 6.07 -13.82 5.82
N GLU A 302 5.79 -14.87 6.61
CA GLU A 302 6.50 -16.15 6.56
C GLU A 302 6.38 -16.83 5.19
N LYS A 303 5.18 -16.88 4.60
CA LYS A 303 4.94 -17.42 3.26
C LYS A 303 5.74 -16.69 2.17
N CYS A 304 5.73 -15.36 2.17
CA CYS A 304 6.52 -14.56 1.22
C CYS A 304 8.03 -14.82 1.39
N ALA A 305 8.52 -14.82 2.63
CA ALA A 305 9.92 -15.04 2.94
C ALA A 305 10.42 -16.45 2.57
N ASN A 306 9.60 -17.47 2.77
CA ASN A 306 9.92 -18.87 2.44
C ASN A 306 9.95 -19.12 0.93
N VAL A 307 9.07 -18.45 0.16
CA VAL A 307 9.00 -18.55 -1.31
C VAL A 307 10.18 -17.82 -1.97
N PHE A 308 10.34 -16.52 -1.72
CA PHE A 308 11.30 -15.68 -2.48
C PHE A 308 12.71 -15.60 -1.86
N GLN A 309 12.82 -15.91 -0.57
CA GLN A 309 14.07 -15.96 0.21
C GLN A 309 15.02 -14.75 0.06
N PRO A 310 14.51 -13.50 -0.03
CA PRO A 310 15.30 -12.31 -0.40
C PRO A 310 16.34 -11.93 0.65
N GLY A 311 17.35 -11.14 0.25
CA GLY A 311 18.32 -10.53 1.16
C GLY A 311 17.69 -9.45 2.04
N LYS A 312 16.66 -8.75 1.56
CA LYS A 312 15.89 -7.76 2.32
C LYS A 312 14.42 -7.81 1.91
N MET A 313 13.53 -7.62 2.87
CA MET A 313 12.08 -7.49 2.64
C MET A 313 11.48 -6.42 3.55
N THR A 314 10.55 -5.64 3.03
CA THR A 314 9.77 -4.66 3.78
C THR A 314 8.27 -4.87 3.55
N PHE A 315 7.45 -4.51 4.54
CA PHE A 315 6.00 -4.70 4.51
C PHE A 315 5.29 -3.44 4.99
N ALA A 316 4.44 -2.86 4.15
CA ALA A 316 3.51 -1.80 4.52
C ALA A 316 2.12 -2.42 4.81
N VAL A 317 1.81 -2.54 6.10
CA VAL A 317 0.57 -3.09 6.65
C VAL A 317 -0.38 -1.93 6.92
N THR A 318 -1.41 -1.80 6.09
CA THR A 318 -2.18 -0.56 5.89
C THR A 318 -3.67 -0.84 6.13
N CYS A 319 -4.23 -0.28 7.21
CA CYS A 319 -5.55 -0.65 7.75
C CYS A 319 -6.51 0.54 7.78
N HIS A 320 -7.77 0.33 7.39
CA HIS A 320 -8.81 1.37 7.23
C HIS A 320 -10.17 0.95 7.79
N GLY A 321 -11.07 1.92 7.96
CA GLY A 321 -12.44 1.67 8.39
C GLY A 321 -12.54 1.30 9.88
N GLY A 322 -13.72 0.80 10.27
CA GLY A 322 -14.10 0.32 11.61
C GLY A 322 -13.17 0.71 12.76
N ARG A 323 -13.26 1.95 13.27
CA ARG A 323 -12.33 2.54 14.26
C ARG A 323 -12.01 1.63 15.46
N GLU A 324 -13.01 0.92 15.98
CA GLU A 324 -12.82 -0.04 17.09
C GLU A 324 -11.96 -1.24 16.68
N THR A 325 -12.29 -1.91 15.57
CA THR A 325 -11.52 -3.02 15.00
C THR A 325 -10.11 -2.59 14.62
N THR A 326 -9.96 -1.43 14.00
CA THR A 326 -8.66 -0.86 13.61
C THR A 326 -7.78 -0.53 14.82
N ASN A 327 -8.35 0.04 15.90
CA ASN A 327 -7.63 0.27 17.16
C ASN A 327 -7.27 -1.05 17.87
N ALA A 328 -8.14 -2.07 17.82
CA ALA A 328 -7.86 -3.39 18.37
C ALA A 328 -6.75 -4.11 17.59
N PHE A 329 -6.75 -4.01 16.26
CA PHE A 329 -5.73 -4.57 15.39
C PHE A 329 -4.38 -3.86 15.54
N PHE A 330 -4.36 -2.52 15.61
CA PHE A 330 -3.18 -1.74 15.98
C PHE A 330 -2.62 -2.16 17.35
N SER A 331 -3.51 -2.35 18.34
CA SER A 331 -3.13 -2.83 19.67
C SER A 331 -2.55 -4.24 19.61
N SER A 332 -3.09 -5.13 18.76
CA SER A 332 -2.54 -6.47 18.54
C SER A 332 -1.11 -6.41 17.97
N LEU A 333 -0.89 -5.62 16.90
CA LEU A 333 0.41 -5.44 16.26
C LEU A 333 1.49 -4.82 17.18
N THR A 334 1.07 -3.99 18.15
CA THR A 334 1.99 -3.25 19.04
C THR A 334 2.19 -3.89 20.41
N SER A 335 1.18 -4.61 20.95
CA SER A 335 1.26 -5.26 22.26
C SER A 335 1.68 -6.73 22.20
N THR A 336 1.48 -7.42 21.07
CA THR A 336 2.07 -8.75 20.90
C THR A 336 3.59 -8.61 20.83
N ASN A 337 4.30 -9.49 21.54
CA ASN A 337 5.76 -9.46 21.61
C ASN A 337 6.38 -9.46 20.21
N LYS A 338 7.52 -8.78 20.03
CA LYS A 338 8.26 -8.65 18.74
C LYS A 338 8.68 -9.98 18.11
N ASP A 339 8.45 -11.10 18.80
CA ASP A 339 8.57 -12.47 18.29
C ASP A 339 7.51 -12.83 17.23
N LEU A 340 6.34 -12.16 17.19
CA LEU A 340 5.21 -12.51 16.31
C LEU A 340 5.60 -12.54 14.81
N PHE A 341 6.59 -11.74 14.43
CA PHE A 341 7.08 -11.61 13.06
C PHE A 341 8.48 -12.24 12.85
N CYS A 342 8.99 -13.06 13.79
CA CYS A 342 10.27 -13.72 13.61
C CYS A 342 10.17 -14.85 12.57
N VAL A 343 10.67 -14.61 11.35
CA VAL A 343 10.80 -15.62 10.29
C VAL A 343 12.02 -16.49 10.57
N GLY A 344 11.86 -17.40 11.54
CA GLY A 344 12.92 -18.29 12.03
C GLY A 344 14.14 -17.54 12.55
N GLU A 345 15.32 -18.12 12.33
CA GLU A 345 16.62 -17.49 12.60
C GLU A 345 17.22 -16.82 11.34
N THR A 346 16.57 -16.99 10.17
CA THR A 346 17.03 -16.57 8.83
C THR A 346 16.86 -15.07 8.56
N TYR A 347 16.09 -14.36 9.37
CA TYR A 347 15.88 -12.91 9.23
C TYR A 347 16.06 -12.20 10.58
N SER A 348 16.53 -10.95 10.51
CA SER A 348 16.56 -10.05 11.64
C SER A 348 15.15 -9.86 12.21
N ARG A 349 15.04 -9.69 13.54
CA ARG A 349 13.83 -9.11 14.15
C ARG A 349 13.52 -7.79 13.44
N PRO A 350 12.26 -7.51 13.05
CA PRO A 350 11.97 -6.33 12.24
C PRO A 350 12.26 -5.03 13.00
N SER A 351 12.82 -4.04 12.29
CA SER A 351 12.55 -2.65 12.64
C SER A 351 11.11 -2.33 12.19
N MET A 352 10.41 -1.48 12.94
CA MET A 352 8.99 -1.20 12.71
C MET A 352 8.66 0.23 13.11
N CYS A 353 7.94 0.93 12.25
CA CYS A 353 7.45 2.28 12.50
C CYS A 353 5.97 2.39 12.11
N PHE A 354 5.25 3.35 12.71
CA PHE A 354 3.81 3.48 12.58
C PHE A 354 3.44 4.92 12.23
N GLN A 355 2.42 5.10 11.38
CA GLN A 355 1.82 6.38 11.06
C GLN A 355 0.30 6.26 11.16
N GLN A 356 -0.31 7.00 12.08
CA GLN A 356 -1.76 7.19 12.10
C GLN A 356 -2.16 8.10 10.94
N LEU A 357 -3.17 7.72 10.17
CA LEU A 357 -3.70 8.53 9.07
C LEU A 357 -4.65 9.63 9.61
N PRO A 358 -4.89 10.72 8.86
CA PRO A 358 -5.75 11.82 9.30
C PRO A 358 -7.17 11.35 9.65
N LYS A 359 -7.87 12.10 10.52
CA LYS A 359 -9.31 11.89 10.85
C LYS A 359 -9.71 10.44 11.14
N ASP A 360 -8.91 9.69 11.90
CA ASP A 360 -9.16 8.28 12.23
C ASP A 360 -9.34 7.34 11.01
N GLN A 361 -8.80 7.69 9.83
CA GLN A 361 -8.81 6.88 8.59
C GLN A 361 -7.98 5.58 8.69
N GLY A 362 -7.56 5.21 9.90
CA GLY A 362 -6.73 4.06 10.24
C GLY A 362 -5.25 4.39 10.27
N PHE A 363 -4.40 3.43 9.91
CA PHE A 363 -2.95 3.54 10.09
C PHE A 363 -2.16 2.79 9.01
N VAL A 364 -0.87 3.12 8.91
CA VAL A 364 0.17 2.32 8.24
C VAL A 364 1.18 1.87 9.29
N ALA A 365 1.55 0.59 9.27
CA ALA A 365 2.70 0.04 9.96
C ALA A 365 3.71 -0.42 8.90
N TYR A 366 4.93 0.09 8.93
CA TYR A 366 5.99 -0.26 8.00
C TYR A 366 7.07 -1.04 8.74
N LEU A 367 7.28 -2.29 8.31
CA LEU A 367 8.23 -3.26 8.88
C LEU A 367 9.39 -3.50 7.89
N THR A 368 10.62 -3.58 8.39
CA THR A 368 11.82 -3.91 7.59
C THR A 368 12.55 -5.10 8.20
N PHE A 369 12.86 -6.09 7.37
CA PHE A 369 13.63 -7.30 7.71
C PHE A 369 14.85 -7.42 6.78
N VAL A 370 15.98 -7.85 7.33
CA VAL A 370 17.21 -8.15 6.59
C VAL A 370 17.58 -9.59 6.87
N LYS A 371 17.99 -10.34 5.84
CA LYS A 371 18.43 -11.74 5.98
C LYS A 371 19.66 -11.80 6.90
N THR A 372 19.67 -12.72 7.87
CA THR A 372 20.86 -12.96 8.68
C THR A 372 21.91 -13.64 7.81
N CYS A 373 23.16 -13.19 7.92
CA CYS A 373 24.27 -13.86 7.25
C CYS A 373 24.69 -15.09 8.07
N ASP A 374 24.71 -16.26 7.45
CA ASP A 374 25.43 -17.41 8.00
C ASP A 374 26.93 -17.08 8.14
N GLU A 375 27.55 -17.38 9.29
CA GLU A 375 28.99 -17.13 9.53
C GLU A 375 29.92 -18.16 8.84
N GLU A 376 29.72 -18.43 7.55
CA GLU A 376 30.66 -19.21 6.72
C GLU A 376 31.66 -18.29 5.99
N GLY A 377 32.41 -17.50 6.78
CA GLY A 377 33.52 -16.65 6.32
C GLY A 377 34.77 -16.85 7.17
N PRO A 378 35.95 -17.15 6.58
CA PRO A 378 37.09 -17.63 7.37
C PRO A 378 37.76 -16.52 8.20
N GLY A 379 37.49 -16.55 9.51
CA GLY A 379 38.35 -16.00 10.56
C GLY A 379 38.57 -14.49 10.54
N ARG A 380 37.64 -13.73 11.14
CA ARG A 380 37.95 -12.37 11.63
C ARG A 380 38.50 -12.41 13.05
N ASP A 381 39.55 -11.61 13.25
CA ASP A 381 40.35 -11.60 14.48
C ASP A 381 39.58 -11.04 15.68
N LYS A 382 40.00 -11.43 16.89
CA LYS A 382 39.32 -11.01 18.12
C LYS A 382 39.61 -9.55 18.50
N GLY A 383 38.78 -8.67 17.93
CA GLY A 383 38.23 -7.52 18.64
C GLY A 383 38.80 -6.14 18.29
N LEU A 384 37.94 -5.14 18.48
CA LEU A 384 38.32 -3.98 19.30
C LEU A 384 37.10 -3.54 20.10
N ASN A 385 37.23 -3.49 21.42
CA ASN A 385 36.19 -2.98 22.31
C ASN A 385 36.36 -1.45 22.39
N ILE A 386 35.46 -0.69 21.76
CA ILE A 386 35.41 0.77 21.88
C ILE A 386 34.14 1.13 22.63
N GLY A 387 34.29 1.53 23.89
CA GLY A 387 33.17 1.86 24.77
C GLY A 387 32.49 3.18 24.44
N SER A 388 31.36 3.44 25.10
CA SER A 388 30.58 4.68 25.01
C SER A 388 31.43 5.93 25.27
N VAL A 389 31.64 6.75 24.24
CA VAL A 389 32.27 8.06 24.34
C VAL A 389 31.20 9.14 24.26
N VAL A 390 30.78 9.64 25.42
CA VAL A 390 29.99 10.88 25.53
C VAL A 390 30.95 12.07 25.36
N VAL A 391 30.73 12.88 24.33
CA VAL A 391 31.44 14.16 24.14
C VAL A 391 30.43 15.28 23.98
N SER A 392 30.44 16.18 24.95
CA SER A 392 29.80 17.49 24.91
C SER A 392 30.70 18.54 24.25
N GLU A 393 30.15 19.74 24.02
CA GLU A 393 30.84 20.98 23.63
C GLU A 393 31.30 21.11 22.15
N SER A 394 30.37 21.61 21.35
CA SER A 394 30.54 22.75 20.43
C SER A 394 31.96 23.21 20.04
N VAL A 395 32.27 23.13 18.74
CA VAL A 395 33.22 24.04 18.06
C VAL A 395 32.53 24.64 16.82
N ASN A 396 32.69 25.95 16.61
CA ASN A 396 31.96 26.73 15.60
C ASN A 396 32.90 27.23 14.48
N VAL A 397 32.79 26.65 13.28
CA VAL A 397 33.40 27.18 12.04
C VAL A 397 32.40 27.00 10.89
N GLY A 398 31.75 28.09 10.49
CA GLY A 398 30.65 28.02 9.52
C GLY A 398 31.05 28.15 8.04
N LYS A 399 30.22 27.58 7.17
CA LYS A 399 29.98 28.05 5.80
C LYS A 399 28.48 28.01 5.51
N LYS A 400 27.97 29.03 4.81
CA LYS A 400 26.54 29.15 4.50
C LYS A 400 26.14 28.18 3.38
N VAL A 401 25.08 27.42 3.64
CA VAL A 401 24.08 27.02 2.64
C VAL A 401 22.76 27.69 3.05
N ALA A 402 21.87 27.99 2.11
CA ALA A 402 20.64 28.72 2.40
C ALA A 402 19.63 27.84 3.15
N TYR A 403 18.94 28.44 4.12
CA TYR A 403 17.82 27.84 4.86
C TYR A 403 16.52 28.39 4.27
N ASP A 404 15.63 27.52 3.80
CA ASP A 404 14.30 27.87 3.32
C ASP A 404 13.23 27.48 4.37
N PRO A 405 12.52 28.45 4.98
CA PRO A 405 11.50 28.16 5.97
C PRO A 405 10.10 28.03 5.35
N ARG A 406 9.61 26.79 5.16
CA ARG A 406 8.22 26.33 5.47
C ARG A 406 7.90 24.91 4.97
N SER A 407 8.17 23.91 5.81
CA SER A 407 7.26 22.77 6.09
C SER A 407 7.95 21.81 7.06
N GLU A 408 7.66 21.90 8.36
CA GLU A 408 8.20 20.95 9.34
C GLU A 408 7.38 19.65 9.31
N THR A 409 7.71 18.75 8.40
CA THR A 409 7.20 17.37 8.41
C THR A 409 7.64 16.71 9.74
N PRO A 410 6.71 16.23 10.58
CA PRO A 410 7.07 15.73 11.91
C PRO A 410 7.85 14.41 11.82
N MET A 411 9.06 14.40 12.38
CA MET A 411 9.88 13.19 12.52
C MET A 411 9.21 12.20 13.47
N CYS A 412 8.78 11.05 12.95
CA CYS A 412 8.17 10.00 13.78
C CYS A 412 9.26 9.11 14.41
N ILE A 413 9.63 9.38 15.66
CA ILE A 413 10.55 8.55 16.45
C ILE A 413 9.85 8.11 17.74
N LEU A 414 9.62 6.81 17.88
CA LEU A 414 9.21 6.14 19.12
C LEU A 414 9.95 4.81 19.28
N ASP A 415 11.21 4.87 19.69
CA ASP A 415 11.92 3.70 20.19
C ASP A 415 11.29 3.23 21.51
N ALA A 416 10.52 2.14 21.45
CA ALA A 416 9.88 1.53 22.61
C ALA A 416 10.90 0.79 23.50
N ALA A 417 11.71 1.55 24.24
CA ALA A 417 12.66 1.06 25.24
C ALA A 417 12.03 1.08 26.65
N MET A 418 11.43 -0.04 27.08
CA MET A 418 10.91 -0.20 28.44
C MET A 418 12.05 -0.44 29.44
N SER A 419 12.21 0.44 30.43
CA SER A 419 13.23 0.32 31.47
C SER A 419 12.86 -0.73 32.52
N SER A 420 13.76 -1.68 32.80
CA SER A 420 13.64 -2.59 33.94
C SER A 420 13.84 -1.83 35.26
N GLY A 421 12.77 -1.68 36.06
CA GLY A 421 12.81 -1.12 37.41
C GLY A 421 12.32 -2.14 38.44
N ASP A 422 13.24 -2.67 39.24
CA ASP A 422 12.94 -3.59 40.35
C ASP A 422 13.30 -2.92 41.69
N SER A 423 12.29 -2.63 42.51
CA SER A 423 12.46 -2.33 43.94
C SER A 423 11.12 -2.33 44.70
N SER A 424 10.82 -3.46 45.35
CA SER A 424 10.38 -3.58 46.77
C SER A 424 9.41 -2.58 47.44
N GLU A 425 8.41 -3.17 48.12
CA GLU A 425 7.86 -2.81 49.44
C GLU A 425 6.75 -1.72 49.62
N THR A 426 5.52 -2.19 49.90
CA THR A 426 4.59 -1.88 51.05
C THR A 426 4.24 -0.43 51.43
N ASP A 427 3.02 -0.06 51.89
CA ASP A 427 1.78 -0.82 52.24
C ASP A 427 0.52 0.09 52.19
N ASP A 428 -0.67 -0.50 52.36
CA ASP A 428 -1.95 -0.03 52.98
C ASP A 428 -2.39 1.48 52.95
N SER A 429 -3.68 1.90 52.89
CA SER A 429 -4.98 1.21 53.13
C SER A 429 -6.22 2.08 52.74
N LEU A 430 -7.40 1.44 52.60
CA LEU A 430 -8.81 1.95 52.82
C LEU A 430 -9.38 3.08 51.90
N ARG A 431 -10.56 2.92 51.24
CA ARG A 431 -11.98 3.18 51.66
C ARG A 431 -12.30 4.65 52.03
N ASP A 432 -13.46 5.27 51.73
CA ASP A 432 -14.79 4.91 51.14
C ASP A 432 -15.48 6.26 50.68
N SER A 433 -16.69 6.45 50.10
CA SER A 433 -17.90 5.68 49.69
C SER A 433 -18.79 6.53 48.73
N SER A 434 -20.06 6.12 48.45
CA SER A 434 -21.22 6.89 47.85
C SER A 434 -21.12 7.34 46.37
N THR A 435 -22.10 7.26 45.45
CA THR A 435 -23.60 7.41 45.44
C THR A 435 -24.07 8.87 45.64
N ASP A 436 -25.15 9.45 45.09
CA ASP A 436 -26.27 9.09 44.15
C ASP A 436 -26.47 10.29 43.15
N GLU A 437 -27.46 10.48 42.25
CA GLU A 437 -28.71 9.83 41.79
C GLU A 437 -29.05 10.25 40.32
N PHE A 438 -30.28 10.06 39.81
CA PHE A 438 -30.82 10.57 38.51
C PHE A 438 -31.54 11.93 38.65
N VAL A 439 -31.58 12.76 37.60
CA VAL A 439 -32.72 13.69 37.32
C VAL A 439 -32.94 13.84 35.81
N SER A 440 -34.20 13.75 35.36
CA SER A 440 -34.65 14.06 34.00
C SER A 440 -35.54 15.32 33.99
N TYR A 441 -35.61 16.04 32.85
CA TYR A 441 -36.67 17.02 32.60
C TYR A 441 -37.03 17.11 31.12
N ASP A 442 -38.29 16.76 30.82
CA ASP A 442 -39.05 17.18 29.63
C ASP A 442 -39.94 18.38 30.00
N GLN A 443 -40.34 19.20 29.02
CA GLN A 443 -41.73 19.69 28.83
C GLN A 443 -41.87 20.85 27.80
N HIS A 444 -42.84 20.71 26.89
CA HIS A 444 -43.78 21.75 26.35
C HIS A 444 -43.26 23.03 25.64
N ASP A 445 -44.00 23.68 24.73
CA ASP A 445 -44.97 23.21 23.71
C ASP A 445 -45.34 24.36 22.71
N GLU A 446 -46.13 24.01 21.69
CA GLU A 446 -47.17 24.80 20.99
C GLU A 446 -46.90 26.05 20.07
N LEU A 447 -47.68 26.02 18.96
CA LEU A 447 -48.42 27.12 18.28
C LEU A 447 -47.74 28.22 17.43
N ALA A 448 -47.68 27.99 16.11
CA ALA A 448 -48.29 28.84 15.04
C ALA A 448 -48.06 28.22 13.63
N GLY A 449 -48.86 28.45 12.57
CA GLY A 449 -50.10 29.23 12.49
C GLY A 449 -50.45 29.75 11.07
N GLN A 450 -50.66 28.84 10.09
CA GLN A 450 -51.28 29.02 8.74
C GLN A 450 -51.25 30.39 8.02
N LEU A 451 -50.81 30.44 6.74
CA LEU A 451 -51.34 31.43 5.77
C LEU A 451 -51.25 31.03 4.27
N LEU A 452 -52.41 30.63 3.74
CA LEU A 452 -52.95 30.70 2.36
C LEU A 452 -52.09 30.72 1.07
N GLN A 453 -52.60 29.94 0.10
CA GLN A 453 -52.30 30.00 -1.34
C GLN A 453 -52.70 31.34 -1.99
N ARG A 454 -51.93 31.82 -2.99
CA ARG A 454 -52.41 32.25 -4.33
C ARG A 454 -51.31 32.97 -5.15
N GLN A 455 -50.97 32.43 -6.32
CA GLN A 455 -51.29 33.04 -7.64
C GLN A 455 -50.93 32.09 -8.80
N GLN A 456 -51.45 32.37 -10.00
CA GLN A 456 -51.24 31.61 -11.22
C GLN A 456 -50.73 32.51 -12.37
N ARG A 457 -49.94 31.92 -13.28
CA ARG A 457 -49.88 32.20 -14.73
C ARG A 457 -49.77 33.67 -15.22
N SER A 458 -48.59 34.01 -15.75
CA SER A 458 -48.40 34.49 -17.13
C SER A 458 -46.90 34.32 -17.46
N SER A 459 -46.40 33.54 -18.42
CA SER A 459 -46.52 33.62 -19.89
C SER A 459 -46.30 35.02 -20.48
N PHE A 460 -45.19 35.23 -21.20
CA PHE A 460 -45.17 35.83 -22.55
C PHE A 460 -43.79 35.73 -23.22
N VAL A 461 -43.83 35.43 -24.53
CA VAL A 461 -42.73 35.41 -25.54
C VAL A 461 -41.53 34.52 -25.19
#